data_AF-A0A936VVP8-F1
#
_entry.id   AF-A0A936VVP8-F1
#
_cell.length_a   1.000
_cell.length_b   1.000
_cell.length_c   1.000
_cell.angle_alpha   90.00
_cell.angle_beta   90.00
_cell.angle_gamma   90.00
#
_symmetry.space_group_name_H-M   'P 1'
#
loop_
_entity.id
_entity.type
_entity.pdbx_description
1 polymer ?
#
loop_
_entity_poly.entity_id
_entity_poly.type
_entity_poly.pdbx_seq_one_letter_code
_entity_poly.pdbx_strand_id
1 'polypeptide(L)'
;MISHATIDQYIASFENSTSLLEKTFDEIEEKNSDLIDILVGSHGEMLSDEEMDYLVFLFGVVYYSFSKQNPVKEYSEEEIQNVEEEVWAFLNENNKFDEAIDHFYESMTEKEIVDFIEVSIGDIDDSEIKISESGRVIMLAVLIAETKLLSEV
;
A
#
# COMPACT_ATOMS: atom_id res chain seq x y z
N MET A 1 7.02 14.63 4.27
CA MET A 1 5.78 14.91 3.52
C MET A 1 6.03 14.64 2.06
N ILE A 2 5.54 13.48 1.63
CA ILE A 2 5.52 13.07 0.23
C ILE A 2 4.53 13.98 -0.50
N SER A 3 4.82 14.37 -1.75
CA SER A 3 3.90 15.19 -2.55
C SER A 3 3.41 14.39 -3.75
N HIS A 4 2.19 14.65 -4.21
CA HIS A 4 1.62 13.99 -5.40
C HIS A 4 2.59 13.97 -6.60
N ALA A 5 3.23 15.11 -6.90
CA ALA A 5 4.18 15.22 -8.02
C ALA A 5 5.43 14.34 -7.86
N THR A 6 5.78 13.99 -6.61
CA THR A 6 6.88 13.07 -6.32
C THR A 6 6.45 11.62 -6.55
N ILE A 7 5.22 11.28 -6.18
CA ILE A 7 4.63 9.95 -6.42
C ILE A 7 4.53 9.68 -7.93
N ASP A 8 4.01 10.65 -8.71
CA ASP A 8 3.94 10.56 -10.16
C ASP A 8 5.31 10.31 -10.82
N GLN A 9 6.34 10.98 -10.31
CA GLN A 9 7.72 10.78 -10.79
C GLN A 9 8.24 9.38 -10.47
N TYR A 10 7.84 8.81 -9.34
CA TYR A 10 8.24 7.45 -8.95
C TYR A 10 7.51 6.41 -9.79
N ILE A 11 6.20 6.55 -9.99
CA ILE A 11 5.42 5.72 -10.91
C ILE A 11 6.08 5.72 -12.29
N ALA A 12 6.32 6.91 -12.87
CA ALA A 12 7.00 7.03 -14.16
C ALA A 12 8.40 6.41 -14.15
N SER A 13 9.11 6.45 -13.01
CA SER A 13 10.44 5.81 -12.89
C SER A 13 10.34 4.28 -12.87
N PHE A 14 9.32 3.71 -12.23
CA PHE A 14 9.05 2.26 -12.25
C PHE A 14 8.63 1.79 -13.64
N GLU A 15 7.75 2.52 -14.32
CA GLU A 15 7.32 2.21 -15.69
C GLU A 15 8.48 2.23 -16.70
N ASN A 16 9.43 3.17 -16.53
CA ASN A 16 10.59 3.28 -17.40
C ASN A 16 11.75 2.36 -17.01
N SER A 17 11.68 1.67 -15.86
CA SER A 17 12.76 0.84 -15.34
C SER A 17 12.24 -0.30 -14.48
N THR A 18 11.93 -1.43 -15.11
CA THR A 18 11.57 -2.69 -14.42
C THR A 18 12.60 -3.06 -13.34
N SER A 19 13.89 -2.82 -13.59
CA SER A 19 14.97 -3.03 -12.62
C SER A 19 14.88 -2.18 -11.34
N LEU A 20 14.12 -1.07 -11.35
CA LEU A 20 13.91 -0.25 -10.16
C LEU A 20 12.90 -0.91 -9.22
N LEU A 21 11.85 -1.52 -9.78
CA LEU A 21 10.88 -2.32 -9.03
C LEU A 21 11.59 -3.49 -8.36
N GLU A 22 12.32 -4.28 -9.16
CA GLU A 22 13.11 -5.42 -8.65
C GLU A 22 14.05 -5.01 -7.52
N LYS A 23 14.81 -3.92 -7.69
CA LYS A 23 15.69 -3.42 -6.62
C LYS A 23 14.95 -2.96 -5.37
N THR A 24 13.76 -2.40 -5.52
CA THR A 24 12.96 -1.98 -4.38
C THR A 24 12.53 -3.20 -3.58
N PHE A 25 12.10 -4.26 -4.25
CA PHE A 25 11.78 -5.53 -3.61
C PHE A 25 13.01 -6.22 -3.01
N ASP A 26 14.17 -6.20 -3.68
CA ASP A 26 15.43 -6.67 -3.10
C ASP A 26 15.74 -5.92 -1.79
N GLU A 27 15.51 -4.61 -1.74
CA GLU A 27 15.71 -3.80 -0.52
C GLU A 27 14.68 -4.12 0.58
N ILE A 28 13.46 -4.49 0.23
CA ILE A 28 12.44 -4.95 1.17
C ILE A 28 12.85 -6.32 1.73
N GLU A 29 13.18 -7.29 0.87
CA GLU A 29 13.62 -8.63 1.29
C GLU A 29 14.87 -8.58 2.20
N GLU A 30 15.83 -7.70 1.91
CA GLU A 30 17.07 -7.61 2.71
C GLU A 30 16.85 -6.99 4.09
N LYS A 31 15.92 -6.04 4.23
CA LYS A 31 15.79 -5.20 5.45
C LYS A 31 14.49 -5.39 6.22
N ASN A 32 13.46 -5.89 5.55
CA ASN A 32 12.07 -5.91 5.98
C ASN A 32 11.36 -7.12 5.35
N SER A 33 11.99 -8.31 5.39
CA SER A 33 11.40 -9.52 4.79
C SER A 33 10.00 -9.79 5.32
N ASP A 34 9.78 -9.53 6.60
CA ASP A 34 8.50 -9.75 7.26
C ASP A 34 7.42 -8.75 6.77
N LEU A 35 7.80 -7.58 6.25
CA LEU A 35 6.84 -6.61 5.70
C LEU A 35 6.14 -7.15 4.45
N ILE A 36 6.80 -8.04 3.70
CA ILE A 36 6.20 -8.74 2.55
C ILE A 36 5.05 -9.65 3.01
N ASP A 37 5.06 -10.11 4.26
CA ASP A 37 3.99 -10.96 4.77
C ASP A 37 2.65 -10.24 4.77
N ILE A 38 2.58 -8.90 4.76
CA ILE A 38 1.32 -8.15 4.61
C ILE A 38 0.65 -8.42 3.26
N LEU A 39 1.44 -8.62 2.19
CA LEU A 39 0.90 -8.93 0.86
C LEU A 39 0.23 -10.32 0.83
N VAL A 40 0.71 -11.23 1.68
CA VAL A 40 0.26 -12.64 1.74
C VAL A 40 -0.70 -12.87 2.92
N GLY A 41 -0.66 -11.98 3.91
CA GLY A 41 -1.31 -12.04 5.20
C GLY A 41 -2.80 -11.80 5.06
N SER A 42 -3.57 -12.78 5.55
CA SER A 42 -5.02 -12.77 5.75
C SER A 42 -5.94 -12.83 4.51
N HIS A 43 -5.70 -12.10 3.41
CA HIS A 43 -6.68 -12.06 2.30
C HIS A 43 -6.11 -11.94 0.88
N GLY A 44 -4.78 -11.95 0.70
CA GLY A 44 -4.14 -11.86 -0.63
C GLY A 44 -4.59 -12.97 -1.60
N GLU A 45 -4.92 -14.17 -1.09
CA GLU A 45 -5.44 -15.29 -1.89
C GLU A 45 -6.80 -15.03 -2.54
N MET A 46 -7.54 -14.01 -2.10
CA MET A 46 -8.84 -13.63 -2.68
C MET A 46 -8.70 -12.68 -3.87
N LEU A 47 -7.51 -12.14 -4.11
CA LEU A 47 -7.19 -11.33 -5.27
C LEU A 47 -6.94 -12.23 -6.49
N SER A 48 -7.37 -11.77 -7.65
CA SER A 48 -6.92 -12.34 -8.92
C SER A 48 -5.43 -12.05 -9.16
N ASP A 49 -4.80 -12.81 -10.06
CA ASP A 49 -3.39 -12.60 -10.43
C ASP A 49 -3.14 -11.14 -10.89
N GLU A 50 -4.07 -10.55 -11.65
CA GLU A 50 -3.98 -9.15 -12.10
C GLU A 50 -4.10 -8.14 -10.94
N GLU A 51 -4.99 -8.39 -9.98
CA GLU A 51 -5.13 -7.53 -8.79
C GLU A 51 -3.92 -7.66 -7.85
N MET A 52 -3.36 -8.85 -7.72
CA MET A 52 -2.15 -9.09 -6.92
C MET A 52 -0.93 -8.42 -7.56
N ASP A 53 -0.71 -8.58 -8.86
CA ASP A 53 0.38 -7.90 -9.58
C ASP A 53 0.26 -6.37 -9.43
N TYR A 54 -0.96 -5.85 -9.47
CA TYR A 54 -1.19 -4.42 -9.26
C TYR A 54 -0.94 -3.99 -7.81
N LEU A 55 -1.37 -4.78 -6.83
CA LEU A 55 -1.11 -4.52 -5.41
C LEU A 55 0.39 -4.50 -5.12
N VAL A 56 1.13 -5.48 -5.64
CA VAL A 56 2.60 -5.54 -5.52
C VAL A 56 3.25 -4.29 -6.11
N PHE A 57 2.77 -3.82 -7.27
CA PHE A 57 3.25 -2.58 -7.85
C PHE A 57 3.00 -1.37 -6.93
N LEU A 58 1.77 -1.20 -6.42
CA LEU A 58 1.40 -0.11 -5.53
C LEU A 58 2.19 -0.14 -4.22
N PHE A 59 2.37 -1.32 -3.64
CA PHE A 59 3.17 -1.56 -2.44
C PHE A 59 4.62 -1.11 -2.66
N GLY A 60 5.23 -1.49 -3.78
CA GLY A 60 6.57 -1.02 -4.15
C GLY A 60 6.66 0.49 -4.27
N VAL A 61 5.65 1.15 -4.84
CA VAL A 61 5.58 2.61 -4.95
C VAL A 61 5.48 3.28 -3.58
N VAL A 62 4.64 2.78 -2.68
CA VAL A 62 4.49 3.30 -1.31
C VAL A 62 5.81 3.14 -0.55
N TYR A 63 6.35 1.92 -0.45
CA TYR A 63 7.63 1.67 0.21
C TYR A 63 8.76 2.56 -0.33
N TYR A 64 8.90 2.64 -1.65
CA TYR A 64 9.92 3.48 -2.28
C TYR A 64 9.74 4.95 -1.93
N SER A 65 8.49 5.43 -1.87
CA SER A 65 8.19 6.81 -1.52
C SER A 65 8.66 7.15 -0.10
N PHE A 66 8.44 6.26 0.86
CA PHE A 66 8.92 6.42 2.24
C PHE A 66 10.43 6.28 2.35
N SER A 67 11.03 5.27 1.70
CA SER A 67 12.47 4.99 1.78
C SER A 67 13.35 6.13 1.23
N LYS A 68 12.80 6.97 0.33
CA LYS A 68 13.47 8.19 -0.14
C LYS A 68 13.42 9.36 0.84
N GLN A 69 12.48 9.38 1.77
CA GLN A 69 12.41 10.44 2.77
C GLN A 69 13.21 10.09 4.01
N ASN A 70 13.02 8.88 4.53
CA ASN A 70 13.67 8.42 5.74
C ASN A 70 14.12 6.96 5.62
N PRO A 71 15.17 6.55 6.35
CA PRO A 71 15.48 5.14 6.52
C PRO A 71 14.29 4.41 7.12
N VAL A 72 13.80 3.39 6.44
CA VAL A 72 12.75 2.49 6.96
C VAL A 72 13.37 1.62 8.03
N LYS A 73 12.77 1.60 9.23
CA LYS A 73 13.17 0.68 10.31
C LYS A 73 12.73 -0.75 9.98
N GLU A 74 13.39 -1.73 10.60
CA GLU A 74 12.94 -3.12 10.59
C GLU A 74 11.72 -3.26 11.51
N TYR A 75 10.68 -3.96 11.05
CA TYR A 75 9.47 -4.25 11.82
C TYR A 75 9.45 -5.72 12.22
N SER A 76 9.02 -5.99 13.45
CA SER A 76 8.76 -7.35 13.89
C SER A 76 7.42 -7.88 13.36
N GLU A 77 7.30 -9.20 13.24
CA GLU A 77 6.04 -9.90 12.93
C GLU A 77 4.88 -9.45 13.84
N GLU A 78 5.15 -9.23 15.13
CA GLU A 78 4.13 -8.75 16.09
C GLU A 78 3.67 -7.31 15.79
N GLU A 79 4.58 -6.40 15.42
CA GLU A 79 4.21 -5.04 15.01
C GLU A 79 3.36 -5.04 13.74
N ILE A 80 3.75 -5.85 12.75
CA ILE A 80 3.04 -6.01 11.50
C ILE A 80 1.62 -6.53 11.74
N GLN A 81 1.50 -7.65 12.46
CA GLN A 81 0.22 -8.27 12.77
C GLN A 81 -0.71 -7.32 13.55
N ASN A 82 -0.18 -6.57 14.52
CA ASN A 82 -0.98 -5.61 15.29
C ASN A 82 -1.58 -4.52 14.40
N VAL A 83 -0.79 -3.98 13.45
CA VAL A 83 -1.28 -2.94 12.52
C VAL A 83 -2.30 -3.52 11.54
N GLU A 84 -2.04 -4.72 11.00
CA GLU A 84 -3.01 -5.41 10.14
C GLU A 84 -4.34 -5.65 10.86
N GLU A 85 -4.30 -6.18 12.09
CA GLU A 85 -5.50 -6.42 12.89
C GLU A 85 -6.28 -5.13 13.17
N GLU A 86 -5.58 -4.03 13.47
CA GLU A 86 -6.21 -2.72 13.68
C GLU A 86 -6.93 -2.22 12.42
N VAL A 87 -6.26 -2.26 11.27
CA VAL A 87 -6.82 -1.82 9.99
C VAL A 87 -8.00 -2.70 9.59
N TRP A 88 -7.88 -4.01 9.73
CA TRP A 88 -8.95 -4.96 9.43
C TRP A 88 -10.14 -4.82 10.38
N ALA A 89 -9.91 -4.61 11.67
CA ALA A 89 -11.00 -4.36 12.63
C ALA A 89 -11.81 -3.14 12.21
N PHE A 90 -11.13 -2.06 11.81
CA PHE A 90 -11.78 -0.85 11.34
C PHE A 90 -12.57 -1.08 10.04
N LEU A 91 -11.99 -1.76 9.05
CA LEU A 91 -12.64 -2.05 7.76
C LEU A 91 -13.85 -2.98 7.92
N ASN A 92 -13.78 -3.97 8.82
CA ASN A 92 -14.90 -4.86 9.11
C ASN A 92 -16.08 -4.15 9.79
N GLU A 93 -15.80 -3.11 10.58
CA GLU A 93 -16.84 -2.26 11.19
C GLU A 93 -17.41 -1.25 10.19
N ASN A 94 -16.62 -0.85 9.17
CA ASN A 94 -16.95 0.17 8.18
C ASN A 94 -16.87 -0.39 6.76
N ASN A 95 -17.93 -1.09 6.34
CA ASN A 95 -18.02 -1.80 5.05
C ASN A 95 -18.04 -0.89 3.79
N LYS A 96 -17.80 0.40 3.92
CA LYS A 96 -17.84 1.34 2.79
C LYS A 96 -16.45 1.91 2.55
N PHE A 97 -15.95 1.64 1.35
CA PHE A 97 -14.64 2.08 0.87
C PHE A 97 -14.41 3.58 1.10
N ASP A 98 -15.34 4.44 0.63
CA ASP A 98 -15.21 5.90 0.75
C ASP A 98 -15.12 6.36 2.21
N GLU A 99 -15.97 5.80 3.09
CA GLU A 99 -15.96 6.14 4.52
C GLU A 99 -14.66 5.70 5.20
N ALA A 100 -14.07 4.59 4.73
CA ALA A 100 -12.81 4.11 5.25
C ALA A 100 -11.61 4.97 4.80
N ILE A 101 -11.59 5.34 3.51
CA ILE A 101 -10.59 6.28 2.97
C ILE A 101 -10.64 7.60 3.72
N ASP A 102 -11.82 8.20 3.89
CA ASP A 102 -11.99 9.46 4.61
C ASP A 102 -11.41 9.37 6.03
N HIS A 103 -11.65 8.26 6.72
CA HIS A 103 -11.12 8.04 8.07
C HIS A 103 -9.58 7.97 8.09
N PHE A 104 -8.97 7.21 7.18
CA PHE A 104 -7.52 7.10 7.10
C PHE A 104 -6.88 8.43 6.66
N TYR A 105 -7.53 9.15 5.76
CA TYR A 105 -7.09 10.47 5.33
C TYR A 105 -7.05 11.49 6.49
N GLU A 106 -8.04 11.44 7.39
CA GLU A 106 -8.09 12.31 8.56
C GLU A 106 -7.09 11.91 9.66
N SER A 107 -6.83 10.62 9.83
CA SER A 107 -5.98 10.09 10.90
C SER A 107 -4.49 10.04 10.57
N MET A 108 -4.11 10.05 9.30
CA MET A 108 -2.72 9.87 8.86
C MET A 108 -2.03 11.19 8.51
N THR A 109 -0.72 11.25 8.77
CA THR A 109 0.12 12.43 8.44
C THR A 109 0.41 12.50 6.94
N GLU A 110 0.64 11.35 6.29
CA GLU A 110 0.99 11.26 4.87
C GLU A 110 -0.26 11.17 3.99
N LYS A 111 -1.07 12.23 4.03
CA LYS A 111 -2.34 12.38 3.28
C LYS A 111 -2.22 12.11 1.79
N GLU A 112 -1.11 12.54 1.20
CA GLU A 112 -0.84 12.40 -0.23
C GLU A 112 -0.66 10.93 -0.65
N ILE A 113 -0.23 10.06 0.25
CA ILE A 113 -0.18 8.61 0.02
C ILE A 113 -1.59 8.02 0.09
N VAL A 114 -2.42 8.49 1.03
CA VAL A 114 -3.82 8.06 1.10
C VAL A 114 -4.59 8.50 -0.15
N ASP A 115 -4.39 9.74 -0.62
CA ASP A 115 -4.96 10.23 -1.89
C ASP A 115 -4.50 9.37 -3.08
N PHE A 116 -3.21 9.01 -3.11
CA PHE A 116 -2.68 8.12 -4.15
C PHE A 116 -3.33 6.74 -4.11
N ILE A 117 -3.52 6.15 -2.93
CA ILE A 117 -4.20 4.86 -2.76
C ILE A 117 -5.64 4.97 -3.26
N GLU A 118 -6.38 5.99 -2.84
CA GLU A 118 -7.77 6.24 -3.28
C GLU A 118 -7.88 6.31 -4.80
N VAL A 119 -7.02 7.09 -5.45
CA VAL A 119 -7.02 7.24 -6.91
C VAL A 119 -6.60 5.95 -7.61
N SER A 120 -5.67 5.19 -7.04
CA SER A 120 -5.14 3.98 -7.66
C SER A 120 -6.12 2.82 -7.63
N ILE A 121 -6.82 2.61 -6.51
CA ILE A 121 -7.74 1.48 -6.33
C ILE A 121 -9.22 1.89 -6.42
N GLY A 122 -9.50 3.17 -6.63
CA GLY A 122 -10.85 3.70 -6.78
C GLY A 122 -11.58 3.21 -8.03
N ASP A 123 -12.90 3.41 -8.04
CA ASP A 123 -13.75 3.08 -9.20
C ASP A 123 -13.58 4.13 -10.30
N ILE A 124 -12.51 3.99 -11.10
CA ILE A 124 -12.27 4.85 -12.26
C ILE A 124 -12.72 4.10 -13.51
N ASP A 125 -13.78 4.59 -14.15
CA ASP A 125 -14.37 4.00 -15.37
C ASP A 125 -13.35 3.75 -16.52
N ASP A 126 -12.22 4.49 -16.51
CA ASP A 126 -11.12 4.42 -17.49
C ASP A 126 -9.84 3.73 -16.95
N SER A 127 -9.88 3.03 -15.81
CA SER A 127 -8.70 2.29 -15.33
C SER A 127 -8.36 1.12 -16.27
N GLU A 128 -7.06 0.91 -16.53
CA GLU A 128 -6.60 -0.25 -17.31
C GLU A 128 -6.83 -1.59 -16.58
N ILE A 129 -6.98 -1.54 -15.25
CA ILE A 129 -7.12 -2.70 -14.36
C ILE A 129 -8.49 -2.64 -13.69
N LYS A 130 -9.28 -3.72 -13.83
CA LYS A 130 -10.59 -3.85 -13.19
C LYS A 130 -10.45 -4.51 -11.82
N ILE A 131 -10.62 -3.74 -10.77
CA ILE A 131 -10.54 -4.22 -9.39
C ILE A 131 -11.94 -4.55 -8.88
N SER A 132 -12.11 -5.74 -8.32
CA SER A 132 -13.36 -6.16 -7.70
C SER A 132 -13.68 -5.33 -6.45
N GLU A 133 -14.95 -5.25 -6.04
CA GLU A 133 -15.33 -4.58 -4.78
C GLU A 133 -14.60 -5.18 -3.58
N SER A 134 -14.46 -6.51 -3.53
CA SER A 134 -13.68 -7.21 -2.51
C SER A 134 -12.18 -6.91 -2.61
N GLY A 135 -11.64 -6.88 -3.84
CA GLY A 135 -10.25 -6.58 -4.09
C GLY A 135 -9.86 -5.19 -3.60
N ARG A 136 -10.73 -4.19 -3.83
CA ARG A 136 -10.52 -2.82 -3.34
C ARG A 136 -10.37 -2.75 -1.83
N VAL A 137 -11.18 -3.48 -1.08
CA VAL A 137 -11.09 -3.51 0.39
C VAL A 137 -9.80 -4.19 0.85
N ILE A 138 -9.41 -5.30 0.22
CA ILE A 138 -8.17 -6.02 0.54
C ILE A 138 -6.95 -5.15 0.24
N MET A 139 -6.89 -4.56 -0.96
CA MET A 139 -5.81 -3.67 -1.38
C MET A 139 -5.73 -2.44 -0.48
N LEU A 140 -6.88 -1.87 -0.09
CA LEU A 140 -6.92 -0.78 0.87
C LEU A 140 -6.33 -1.19 2.22
N ALA A 141 -6.71 -2.35 2.74
CA ALA A 141 -6.20 -2.86 4.02
C ALA A 141 -4.68 -2.98 4.01
N VAL A 142 -4.14 -3.60 2.96
CA VAL A 142 -2.69 -3.84 2.79
C VAL A 142 -1.93 -2.51 2.68
N LEU A 143 -2.36 -1.62 1.78
CA LEU A 143 -1.64 -0.37 1.52
C LEU A 143 -1.73 0.60 2.70
N ILE A 144 -2.84 0.61 3.44
CA ILE A 144 -2.96 1.41 4.67
C ILE A 144 -2.13 0.83 5.80
N ALA A 145 -2.10 -0.49 5.97
CA ALA A 145 -1.25 -1.13 6.98
C ALA A 145 0.25 -0.83 6.71
N GLU A 146 0.67 -0.97 5.46
CA GLU A 146 2.02 -0.58 5.02
C GLU A 146 2.29 0.90 5.33
N THR A 147 1.40 1.80 4.89
CA THR A 147 1.58 3.24 5.10
C THR A 147 1.63 3.60 6.58
N LYS A 148 0.82 2.96 7.44
CA LYS A 148 0.85 3.16 8.89
C LYS A 148 2.20 2.77 9.45
N LEU A 149 2.67 1.55 9.19
CA LEU A 149 3.98 1.08 9.65
C LEU A 149 5.08 2.05 9.21
N LEU A 150 5.13 2.37 7.92
CA LEU A 150 6.14 3.25 7.33
C LEU A 150 6.06 4.71 7.82
N SER A 151 4.93 5.13 8.38
CA SER A 151 4.76 6.48 8.95
C SER A 151 5.22 6.60 10.41
N GLU A 152 5.42 5.49 11.13
CA GLU A 152 5.85 5.48 12.54
C GLU A 152 7.38 5.70 12.73
N VAL A 153 8.00 6.50 11.86
CA VAL A 153 9.44 6.80 11.87
C VAL A 153 9.83 7.82 12.96
#